data_AF-A0A348UN58-F1
#
_entry.id   AF-A0A348UN58-F1
#
_cell.length_a   1.000
_cell.length_b   1.000
_cell.length_c   1.000
_cell.angle_alpha   90.00
_cell.angle_beta   90.00
_cell.angle_gamma   90.00
#
_symmetry.space_group_name_H-M   'P 1'
#
loop_
_entity.id
_entity.type
_entity.pdbx_description
1 polymer ?
#
loop_
_entity_poly.entity_id
_entity_poly.type
_entity_poly.pdbx_seq_one_letter_code
_entity_poly.pdbx_strand_id
1 'polypeptide(L)'
;MQHYRLAGFSGRVLIVGFGSVGRGVLPLLLRHIDIDSSRVSVITDDPDGIDVARAYGVGVEILGLTRLNLRAALTPRLTSGDLLLNLAVHVSSVALLELCRELGVLYLDTCIEPWAGGYLDARLPPADRTNYALRETALRLRQQGNRGPTAILTHGANPGLVSHFLKQALLDLAADAGLESNIPSHREAWALLAQQLGVRTIQIAERDMQVSPRRKQPDEFVNTWSIEGFVSEGCQPAELGWGTDER
;
A
#
# COMPACT_ATOMS: atom_id res chain seq x y z
N MET A 1 10.74 25.31 9.58
CA MET A 1 9.55 25.16 8.71
C MET A 1 8.32 25.09 9.61
N GLN A 2 7.28 25.89 9.34
CA GLN A 2 5.99 25.67 9.98
C GLN A 2 5.37 24.40 9.39
N HIS A 3 4.98 23.47 10.25
CA HIS A 3 4.24 22.28 9.83
C HIS A 3 2.74 22.56 9.96
N TYR A 4 1.95 22.23 8.94
CA TYR A 4 0.51 22.42 8.92
C TYR A 4 -0.22 21.11 9.21
N ARG A 5 -1.30 21.20 10.00
CA ARG A 5 -2.29 20.12 10.15
C ARG A 5 -3.18 20.11 8.89
N LEU A 6 -3.25 18.96 8.23
CA LEU A 6 -4.00 18.74 6.99
C LEU A 6 -5.44 18.30 7.26
N ALA A 7 -5.68 17.60 8.37
CA ALA A 7 -7.00 17.12 8.77
C ALA A 7 -7.07 16.87 10.28
N GLY A 8 -8.27 17.00 10.86
CA GLY A 8 -8.59 16.48 12.19
C GLY A 8 -9.11 15.05 12.09
N PHE A 9 -8.66 14.17 12.99
CA PHE A 9 -9.11 12.78 13.02
C PHE A 9 -9.58 12.40 14.43
N SER A 10 -10.85 12.04 14.56
CA SER A 10 -11.48 11.70 15.84
C SER A 10 -11.33 10.23 16.21
N GLY A 11 -11.24 9.33 15.22
CA GLY A 11 -11.03 7.90 15.42
C GLY A 11 -9.63 7.54 15.91
N ARG A 12 -9.39 6.24 16.10
CA ARG A 12 -8.07 5.66 16.38
C ARG A 12 -7.40 5.20 15.10
N VAL A 13 -6.07 5.12 15.14
CA VAL A 13 -5.27 4.53 14.06
C VAL A 13 -4.59 3.27 14.59
N LEU A 14 -4.85 2.14 13.94
CA LEU A 14 -4.10 0.92 14.13
C LEU A 14 -3.17 0.70 12.94
N ILE A 15 -1.87 0.66 13.20
CA ILE A 15 -0.86 0.31 12.21
C ILE A 15 -0.57 -1.19 12.34
N VAL A 16 -0.70 -1.94 11.25
CA VAL A 16 -0.31 -3.35 11.18
C VAL A 16 0.99 -3.43 10.40
N GLY A 17 2.06 -3.90 11.03
CA GLY A 17 3.43 -3.90 10.50
C GLY A 17 4.19 -2.61 10.84
N PHE A 18 5.43 -2.75 11.32
CA PHE A 18 6.25 -1.61 11.76
C PHE A 18 7.70 -1.67 11.26
N GLY A 19 7.87 -2.12 10.01
CA GLY A 19 9.13 -2.07 9.27
C GLY A 19 9.50 -0.65 8.81
N SER A 20 10.30 -0.54 7.75
CA SER A 20 10.81 0.74 7.24
C SER A 20 9.71 1.77 6.94
N VAL A 21 8.63 1.35 6.29
CA VAL A 21 7.51 2.23 5.93
C VAL A 21 6.73 2.69 7.17
N GLY A 22 6.39 1.77 8.08
CA GLY A 22 5.68 2.12 9.32
C GLY A 22 6.46 3.12 10.17
N ARG A 23 7.77 2.91 10.32
CA ARG A 23 8.68 3.83 11.02
C ARG A 23 8.78 5.19 10.33
N GLY A 24 8.78 5.23 8.99
CA GLY A 24 8.82 6.47 8.21
C GLY A 24 7.50 7.26 8.22
N VAL A 25 6.36 6.57 8.22
CA VAL A 25 5.03 7.20 8.16
C VAL A 25 4.57 7.72 9.52
N LEU A 26 4.89 7.04 10.62
CA LEU A 26 4.42 7.44 11.95
C LEU A 26 4.73 8.91 12.31
N PRO A 27 5.97 9.42 12.12
CA PRO A 27 6.28 10.83 12.33
C PRO A 27 5.47 11.78 11.44
N LEU A 28 5.19 11.39 10.19
CA LEU A 28 4.42 12.19 9.24
C LEU A 28 2.95 12.25 9.64
N LEU A 29 2.40 11.12 10.06
CA LEU A 29 1.03 11.01 10.56
C LEU A 29 0.83 11.93 11.77
N LEU A 30 1.69 11.81 12.79
CA LEU A 30 1.60 12.63 14.00
C LEU A 30 1.96 14.11 13.77
N ARG A 31 2.62 14.44 12.66
CA ARG A 31 2.93 15.82 12.25
C ARG A 31 1.77 16.48 11.51
N HIS A 32 1.09 15.74 10.63
CA HIS A 32 0.15 16.32 9.67
C HIS A 32 -1.32 16.03 9.98
N ILE A 33 -1.61 14.99 10.76
CA ILE A 33 -2.97 14.70 11.21
C ILE A 33 -3.12 15.20 12.64
N ASP A 34 -4.17 15.96 12.93
CA ASP A 34 -4.49 16.37 14.30
C ASP A 34 -5.11 15.17 15.04
N ILE A 35 -4.22 14.37 15.64
CA ILE A 35 -4.52 13.17 16.41
C ILE A 35 -3.56 13.09 17.61
N ASP A 36 -4.07 12.58 18.72
CA ASP A 36 -3.26 12.32 19.91
C ASP A 36 -2.53 10.97 19.76
N SER A 37 -1.25 10.88 20.14
CA SER A 37 -0.46 9.66 19.97
C SER A 37 -1.03 8.47 20.76
N SER A 38 -1.77 8.71 21.85
CA SER A 38 -2.48 7.64 22.59
C SER A 38 -3.61 6.98 21.79
N ARG A 39 -4.08 7.62 20.72
CA ARG A 39 -5.06 7.07 19.77
C ARG A 39 -4.40 6.35 18.59
N VAL A 40 -3.07 6.25 18.59
CA VAL A 40 -2.30 5.49 17.60
C VAL A 40 -1.72 4.27 18.30
N SER A 41 -1.80 3.11 17.66
CA SER A 41 -1.20 1.86 18.16
C SER A 41 -0.64 1.03 17.02
N VAL A 42 0.29 0.14 17.34
CA VAL A 42 1.01 -0.72 16.39
C VAL A 42 0.85 -2.18 16.79
N ILE A 43 0.57 -3.04 15.81
CA ILE A 43 0.72 -4.50 15.92
C ILE A 43 1.79 -4.93 14.90
N THR A 44 2.78 -5.71 15.34
CA THR A 44 3.87 -6.20 14.49
C THR A 44 4.32 -7.57 14.99
N ASP A 45 4.84 -8.43 14.11
CA ASP A 45 5.49 -9.69 14.50
C ASP A 45 6.97 -9.54 14.83
N ASP A 46 7.59 -8.45 14.37
CA ASP A 46 8.99 -8.11 14.61
C ASP A 46 9.14 -7.00 15.68
N PRO A 47 9.91 -7.24 16.78
CA PRO A 47 10.22 -6.22 17.78
C PRO A 47 11.27 -5.19 17.33
N ASP A 48 11.88 -5.32 16.15
CA ASP A 48 12.82 -4.32 15.66
C ASP A 48 12.14 -2.94 15.45
N GLY A 49 12.87 -1.88 15.80
CA GLY A 49 12.43 -0.49 15.61
C GLY A 49 11.28 -0.01 16.50
N ILE A 50 10.84 -0.80 17.49
CA ILE A 50 9.80 -0.39 18.45
C ILE A 50 10.15 0.87 19.23
N ASP A 51 11.44 1.16 19.39
CA ASP A 51 11.90 2.36 20.08
C ASP A 51 11.50 3.64 19.34
N VAL A 52 11.30 3.57 18.01
CA VAL A 52 10.74 4.68 17.22
C VAL A 52 9.30 4.96 17.68
N ALA A 53 8.43 3.94 17.79
CA ALA A 53 7.07 4.13 18.26
C ALA A 53 7.02 4.66 19.70
N ARG A 54 7.88 4.12 20.59
CA ARG A 54 7.99 4.59 21.98
C ARG A 54 8.42 6.04 22.08
N ALA A 55 9.35 6.49 21.25
CA ALA A 55 9.79 7.89 21.19
C ALA A 55 8.65 8.87 20.84
N TYR A 56 7.62 8.38 20.14
CA TYR A 56 6.40 9.13 19.83
C TYR A 56 5.23 8.86 20.80
N GLY A 57 5.45 8.10 21.88
CA GLY A 57 4.41 7.77 22.85
C GLY A 57 3.31 6.85 22.28
N VAL A 58 3.64 6.03 21.28
CA VAL A 58 2.72 5.10 20.62
C VAL A 58 2.90 3.70 21.21
N GLY A 59 1.77 3.07 21.58
CA GLY A 59 1.76 1.70 22.10
C GLY A 59 2.04 0.68 21.00
N VAL A 60 2.86 -0.32 21.32
CA VAL A 60 3.20 -1.43 20.41
C VAL A 60 2.89 -2.77 21.05
N GLU A 61 2.30 -3.67 20.28
CA GLU A 61 2.11 -5.07 20.64
C GLU A 61 2.83 -5.98 19.65
N ILE A 62 3.60 -6.92 20.20
CA ILE A 62 4.29 -7.95 19.41
C ILE A 62 3.34 -9.14 19.26
N LEU A 63 2.67 -9.20 18.12
CA LEU A 63 1.69 -10.22 17.79
C LEU A 63 1.66 -10.45 16.27
N GLY A 64 2.12 -11.62 15.84
CA GLY A 64 1.97 -12.06 14.45
C GLY A 64 0.50 -12.37 14.12
N LEU A 65 -0.04 -11.64 13.15
CA LEU A 65 -1.39 -11.88 12.66
C LEU A 65 -1.39 -13.06 11.70
N THR A 66 -2.35 -13.95 11.91
CA THR A 66 -2.55 -15.16 11.12
C THR A 66 -4.02 -15.27 10.75
N ARG A 67 -4.32 -16.12 9.77
CA ARG A 67 -5.70 -16.46 9.41
C ARG A 67 -6.55 -16.92 10.61
N LEU A 68 -5.93 -17.55 11.60
CA LEU A 68 -6.62 -18.11 12.77
C LEU A 68 -6.93 -17.06 13.84
N ASN A 69 -6.05 -16.07 14.01
CA ASN A 69 -6.17 -15.11 15.12
C ASN A 69 -6.66 -13.71 14.70
N LEU A 70 -6.62 -13.35 13.41
CA LEU A 70 -6.87 -11.97 12.94
C LEU A 70 -8.15 -11.37 13.52
N ARG A 71 -9.27 -12.10 13.46
CA ARG A 71 -10.57 -11.60 13.95
C ARG A 71 -10.56 -11.41 15.47
N ALA A 72 -10.11 -12.41 16.22
CA ALA A 72 -10.06 -12.33 17.68
C ALA A 72 -9.10 -11.23 18.17
N ALA A 73 -7.98 -11.02 17.47
CA ALA A 73 -6.98 -10.03 17.80
C ALA A 73 -7.46 -8.59 17.50
N LEU A 74 -8.12 -8.38 16.36
CA LEU A 74 -8.42 -7.04 15.84
C LEU A 74 -9.82 -6.52 16.17
N THR A 75 -10.85 -7.38 16.22
CA THR A 75 -12.23 -6.94 16.50
C THR A 75 -12.36 -6.14 17.80
N PRO A 76 -11.72 -6.51 18.93
CA PRO A 76 -11.82 -5.72 20.17
C PRO A 76 -11.14 -4.34 20.09
N ARG A 77 -10.28 -4.11 19.09
CA ARG A 77 -9.42 -2.93 18.97
C ARG A 77 -9.94 -1.90 17.98
N LEU A 78 -10.90 -2.28 17.16
CA LEU A 78 -11.38 -1.49 16.04
C LEU A 78 -12.87 -1.20 16.21
N THR A 79 -13.26 0.05 15.98
CA THR A 79 -14.65 0.48 15.94
C THR A 79 -14.90 1.33 14.70
N SER A 80 -16.18 1.51 14.35
CA SER A 80 -16.59 2.35 13.23
C SER A 80 -15.98 3.75 13.33
N GLY A 81 -15.38 4.22 12.23
CA GLY A 81 -14.67 5.50 12.14
C GLY A 81 -13.18 5.46 12.49
N ASP A 82 -12.65 4.33 12.97
CA ASP A 82 -11.20 4.11 13.09
C ASP A 82 -10.54 3.95 11.70
N LEU A 83 -9.22 4.01 11.66
CA LEU A 83 -8.39 3.74 10.47
C LEU A 83 -7.44 2.57 10.76
N LEU A 84 -7.47 1.56 9.89
CA LEU A 84 -6.43 0.53 9.82
C LEU A 84 -5.45 0.87 8.69
N LEU A 85 -4.19 1.06 9.07
CA LEU A 85 -3.07 1.29 8.16
C LEU A 85 -2.24 0.01 8.05
N ASN A 86 -2.41 -0.74 6.97
CA ASN A 86 -1.72 -2.01 6.74
C ASN A 86 -0.39 -1.77 5.99
N LEU A 87 0.70 -1.99 6.71
CA LEU A 87 2.10 -1.85 6.27
C LEU A 87 2.90 -3.13 6.59
N ALA A 88 2.21 -4.26 6.75
CA ALA A 88 2.80 -5.55 7.05
C ALA A 88 3.08 -6.35 5.77
N VAL A 89 4.00 -7.31 5.91
CA VAL A 89 4.15 -8.45 5.00
C VAL A 89 3.43 -9.66 5.60
N HIS A 90 3.14 -10.68 4.77
CA HIS A 90 2.55 -11.96 5.20
C HIS A 90 1.14 -11.92 5.81
N VAL A 91 0.50 -10.76 5.86
CA VAL A 91 -0.87 -10.58 6.37
C VAL A 91 -1.81 -10.25 5.21
N SER A 92 -2.87 -11.05 5.04
CA SER A 92 -3.74 -10.88 3.88
C SER A 92 -4.50 -9.55 3.87
N SER A 93 -4.23 -8.70 2.86
CA SER A 93 -4.93 -7.43 2.66
C SER A 93 -6.43 -7.63 2.49
N VAL A 94 -6.85 -8.67 1.77
CA VAL A 94 -8.27 -9.01 1.55
C VAL A 94 -8.97 -9.36 2.86
N ALA A 95 -8.34 -10.15 3.73
CA ALA A 95 -8.91 -10.52 5.03
C ALA A 95 -9.04 -9.33 5.98
N LEU A 96 -8.05 -8.42 5.99
CA LEU A 96 -8.12 -7.17 6.74
C LEU A 96 -9.20 -6.25 6.20
N LEU A 97 -9.32 -6.14 4.87
CA LEU A 97 -10.33 -5.32 4.20
C LEU A 97 -11.75 -5.82 4.50
N GLU A 98 -11.99 -7.13 4.47
CA GLU A 98 -13.27 -7.73 4.85
C GLU A 98 -13.64 -7.35 6.29
N LEU A 99 -12.71 -7.52 7.25
CA LEU A 99 -12.93 -7.14 8.64
C LEU A 99 -13.21 -5.64 8.79
N CYS A 100 -12.44 -4.79 8.13
CA CYS A 100 -12.62 -3.33 8.22
C CYS A 100 -13.99 -2.91 7.68
N ARG A 101 -14.45 -3.52 6.58
CA ARG A 101 -15.78 -3.28 6.02
C ARG A 101 -16.89 -3.70 6.98
N GLU A 102 -16.77 -4.86 7.61
CA GLU A 102 -17.74 -5.35 8.61
C GLU A 102 -17.84 -4.42 9.82
N LEU A 103 -16.71 -3.85 10.27
CA LEU A 103 -16.65 -3.00 11.47
C LEU A 103 -16.85 -1.50 11.21
N GLY A 104 -16.95 -1.06 9.95
CA GLY A 104 -17.06 0.37 9.60
C GLY A 104 -15.74 1.15 9.72
N VAL A 105 -14.60 0.47 9.58
CA VAL A 105 -13.24 1.00 9.72
C VAL A 105 -12.68 1.40 8.36
N LEU A 106 -12.06 2.58 8.29
CA LEU A 106 -11.30 3.02 7.10
C LEU A 106 -10.07 2.14 6.92
N TYR A 107 -9.67 1.89 5.67
CA TYR A 107 -8.54 1.02 5.38
C TYR A 107 -7.56 1.67 4.39
N LEU A 108 -6.26 1.51 4.62
CA LEU A 108 -5.23 1.82 3.65
C LEU A 108 -4.13 0.76 3.65
N ASP A 109 -3.67 0.35 2.48
CA ASP A 109 -2.44 -0.44 2.31
C ASP A 109 -1.54 0.09 1.18
N THR A 110 -0.32 -0.45 1.10
CA THR A 110 0.64 -0.13 0.03
C THR A 110 0.80 -1.27 -0.97
N CYS A 111 0.24 -2.45 -0.70
CA CYS A 111 0.28 -3.63 -1.55
C CYS A 111 -0.90 -4.56 -1.24
N ILE A 112 -1.28 -5.42 -2.19
CA ILE A 112 -2.26 -6.50 -1.94
C ILE A 112 -1.48 -7.75 -1.55
N GLU A 113 -1.35 -7.95 -0.26
CA GLU A 113 -0.54 -9.03 0.32
C GLU A 113 -1.40 -10.29 0.52
N PRO A 114 -0.88 -11.51 0.24
CA PRO A 114 -1.48 -12.77 0.66
C PRO A 114 -1.11 -13.11 2.11
N TRP A 115 -1.61 -14.24 2.61
CA TRP A 115 -1.06 -14.81 3.84
C TRP A 115 0.37 -15.34 3.62
N ALA A 116 1.14 -15.45 4.70
CA ALA A 116 2.46 -16.07 4.73
C ALA A 116 2.55 -17.32 3.83
N GLY A 117 3.57 -17.37 2.98
CA GLY A 117 3.81 -18.46 2.03
C GLY A 117 2.97 -18.42 0.75
N GLY A 118 1.99 -17.50 0.62
CA GLY A 118 1.11 -17.41 -0.53
C GLY A 118 1.83 -17.17 -1.86
N TYR A 119 2.87 -16.34 -1.87
CA TYR A 119 3.69 -16.09 -3.07
C TYR A 119 4.50 -17.31 -3.53
N LEU A 120 4.83 -18.21 -2.59
CA LEU A 120 5.75 -19.33 -2.80
C LEU A 120 5.06 -20.69 -2.85
N ASP A 121 3.72 -20.72 -2.83
CA ASP A 121 2.98 -21.98 -2.82
C ASP A 121 3.12 -22.71 -4.17
N ALA A 122 4.09 -23.60 -4.26
CA ALA A 122 4.38 -24.38 -5.46
C ALA A 122 3.25 -25.33 -5.89
N ARG A 123 2.22 -25.51 -5.05
CA ARG A 123 1.01 -26.27 -5.40
C ARG A 123 0.06 -25.46 -6.28
N LEU A 124 0.19 -24.13 -6.31
CA LEU A 124 -0.61 -23.25 -7.13
C LEU A 124 0.04 -23.03 -8.51
N PRO A 125 -0.76 -23.03 -9.60
CA PRO A 125 -0.31 -22.59 -10.90
C PRO A 125 0.32 -21.19 -10.85
N PRO A 126 1.33 -20.87 -11.69
CA PRO A 126 1.93 -19.54 -11.72
C PRO A 126 0.92 -18.40 -11.87
N ALA A 127 -0.13 -18.58 -12.67
CA ALA A 127 -1.19 -17.59 -12.88
C ALA A 127 -1.92 -17.19 -11.58
N ASP A 128 -2.04 -18.11 -10.63
CA ASP A 128 -2.71 -17.87 -9.34
C ASP A 128 -1.79 -17.20 -8.30
N ARG A 129 -0.50 -17.06 -8.63
CA ARG A 129 0.53 -16.38 -7.81
C ARG A 129 0.89 -15.00 -8.36
N THR A 130 0.09 -14.46 -9.27
CA THR A 130 0.27 -13.15 -9.90
C THR A 130 -0.37 -12.02 -9.07
N ASN A 131 0.13 -10.80 -9.24
CA ASN A 131 -0.50 -9.61 -8.68
C ASN A 131 -1.85 -9.33 -9.36
N TYR A 132 -2.03 -9.72 -10.63
CA TYR A 132 -3.34 -9.73 -11.30
C TYR A 132 -4.35 -10.57 -10.52
N ALA A 133 -4.03 -11.83 -10.20
CA ALA A 133 -4.94 -12.71 -9.45
C ALA A 133 -5.29 -12.14 -8.08
N LEU A 134 -4.29 -11.62 -7.34
CA LEU A 134 -4.50 -10.95 -6.06
C LEU A 134 -5.41 -9.71 -6.22
N ARG A 135 -5.16 -8.87 -7.22
CA ARG A 135 -6.00 -7.70 -7.52
C ARG A 135 -7.44 -8.10 -7.83
N GLU A 136 -7.66 -9.16 -8.60
CA GLU A 136 -9.01 -9.66 -8.91
C GLU A 136 -9.74 -10.18 -7.65
N THR A 137 -9.02 -10.70 -6.65
CA THR A 137 -9.66 -11.04 -5.35
C THR A 137 -10.16 -9.80 -4.62
N ALA A 138 -9.37 -8.72 -4.58
CA ALA A 138 -9.78 -7.46 -3.96
C ALA A 138 -10.93 -6.78 -4.73
N LEU A 139 -10.92 -6.81 -6.07
CA LEU A 139 -11.99 -6.25 -6.89
C LEU A 139 -13.33 -6.97 -6.71
N ARG A 140 -13.33 -8.28 -6.45
CA ARG A 140 -14.55 -9.03 -6.14
C ARG A 140 -15.26 -8.50 -4.89
N LEU A 141 -14.53 -8.02 -3.88
CA LEU A 141 -15.13 -7.38 -2.71
C LEU A 141 -15.87 -6.08 -3.07
N ARG A 142 -15.41 -5.36 -4.11
CA ARG A 142 -16.12 -4.17 -4.62
C ARG A 142 -17.43 -4.54 -5.33
N GLN A 143 -17.46 -5.67 -6.04
CA GLN A 143 -18.62 -6.14 -6.79
C GLN A 143 -19.78 -6.55 -5.88
N GLN A 144 -19.50 -6.93 -4.63
CA GLN A 144 -20.51 -7.24 -3.60
C GLN A 144 -21.27 -6.00 -3.11
N GLY A 145 -20.87 -4.81 -3.53
CA GLY A 145 -21.54 -3.55 -3.26
C GLY A 145 -20.60 -2.50 -2.67
N ASN A 146 -20.72 -1.27 -3.16
CA ASN A 146 -19.90 -0.14 -2.71
C ASN A 146 -20.50 0.55 -1.45
N ARG A 147 -21.06 -0.24 -0.54
CA ARG A 147 -21.56 0.25 0.75
C ARG A 147 -20.49 -0.04 1.80
N GLY A 148 -20.09 0.97 2.58
CA GLY A 148 -19.09 0.83 3.63
C GLY A 148 -18.09 1.99 3.69
N PRO A 149 -17.18 1.95 4.67
CA PRO A 149 -16.09 2.92 4.81
C PRO A 149 -15.16 2.88 3.60
N THR A 150 -14.45 3.98 3.36
CA THR A 150 -13.44 4.06 2.30
C THR A 150 -12.28 3.11 2.59
N ALA A 151 -11.88 2.36 1.56
CA ALA A 151 -10.67 1.56 1.55
C ALA A 151 -9.80 1.97 0.36
N ILE A 152 -8.54 2.34 0.63
CA ILE A 152 -7.56 2.72 -0.37
C ILE A 152 -6.50 1.62 -0.46
N LEU A 153 -6.50 0.87 -1.55
CA LEU A 153 -5.51 -0.17 -1.76
C LEU A 153 -4.33 0.36 -2.58
N THR A 154 -3.16 -0.24 -2.39
CA THR A 154 -1.97 -0.08 -3.23
C THR A 154 -1.52 1.39 -3.33
N HIS A 155 -1.47 2.08 -2.19
CA HIS A 155 -1.23 3.53 -2.10
C HIS A 155 0.09 3.86 -1.40
N GLY A 156 1.19 3.28 -1.89
CA GLY A 156 2.55 3.68 -1.56
C GLY A 156 3.14 4.61 -2.63
N ALA A 157 4.42 4.39 -2.96
CA ALA A 157 5.05 5.05 -4.10
C ALA A 157 4.63 4.41 -5.44
N ASN A 158 4.91 3.12 -5.60
CA ASN A 158 4.67 2.32 -6.79
C ASN A 158 4.35 0.88 -6.39
N PRO A 159 3.07 0.53 -6.20
CA PRO A 159 1.87 1.24 -6.64
C PRO A 159 1.45 2.41 -5.72
N GLY A 160 0.73 3.39 -6.27
CA GLY A 160 0.23 4.57 -5.54
C GLY A 160 0.57 5.88 -6.23
N LEU A 161 1.56 6.62 -5.71
CA LEU A 161 2.04 7.91 -6.23
C LEU A 161 2.24 7.94 -7.75
N VAL A 162 2.77 6.87 -8.34
CA VAL A 162 2.99 6.77 -9.80
C VAL A 162 1.70 6.89 -10.63
N SER A 163 0.54 6.56 -10.06
CA SER A 163 -0.75 6.79 -10.72
C SER A 163 -1.12 8.27 -10.79
N HIS A 164 -0.70 9.05 -9.79
CA HIS A 164 -0.85 10.50 -9.80
C HIS A 164 0.12 11.15 -10.77
N PHE A 165 1.37 10.68 -10.81
CA PHE A 165 2.35 11.13 -11.81
C PHE A 165 1.90 10.84 -13.23
N LEU A 166 1.32 9.68 -13.51
CA LEU A 166 0.77 9.38 -14.83
C LEU A 166 -0.30 10.41 -15.24
N LYS A 167 -1.22 10.76 -14.34
CA LYS A 167 -2.24 11.78 -14.64
C LYS A 167 -1.61 13.15 -14.92
N GLN A 168 -0.63 13.57 -14.11
CA GLN A 168 0.06 14.83 -14.35
C GLN A 168 0.81 14.80 -15.68
N ALA A 169 1.54 13.74 -15.98
CA ALA A 169 2.27 13.58 -17.23
C ALA A 169 1.36 13.61 -18.47
N LEU A 170 0.15 13.03 -18.39
CA LEU A 170 -0.82 13.12 -19.47
C LEU A 170 -1.32 14.56 -19.69
N LEU A 171 -1.50 15.34 -18.63
CA LEU A 171 -1.86 16.76 -18.73
C LEU A 171 -0.71 17.57 -19.33
N ASP A 172 0.52 17.32 -18.89
CA ASP A 172 1.71 18.01 -19.40
C ASP A 172 1.91 17.72 -20.89
N LEU A 173 1.80 16.44 -21.30
CA LEU A 173 1.88 16.04 -22.72
C LEU A 173 0.76 16.67 -23.56
N ALA A 174 -0.45 16.80 -23.02
CA ALA A 174 -1.56 17.45 -23.72
C ALA A 174 -1.30 18.95 -23.94
N ALA A 175 -0.77 19.63 -22.92
CA ALA A 175 -0.39 21.03 -23.02
C ALA A 175 0.71 21.24 -24.06
N ASP A 176 1.76 20.41 -24.04
CA ASP A 176 2.87 20.47 -25.00
C ASP A 176 2.43 20.16 -26.45
N ALA A 177 1.42 19.31 -26.62
CA ALA A 177 0.81 19.00 -27.90
C ALA A 177 -0.19 20.08 -28.40
N GLY A 178 -0.46 21.12 -27.60
CA GLY A 178 -1.45 22.16 -27.92
C GLY A 178 -2.90 21.66 -27.87
N LEU A 179 -3.17 20.56 -27.16
CA LEU A 179 -4.51 20.03 -26.97
C LEU A 179 -5.19 20.82 -25.84
N GLU A 180 -6.13 21.71 -26.18
CA GLU A 180 -7.04 22.29 -25.20
C GLU A 180 -7.86 21.16 -24.57
N SER A 181 -7.54 20.81 -23.33
CA SER A 181 -8.30 19.81 -22.58
C SER A 181 -8.55 20.31 -21.16
N ASN A 182 -9.81 20.24 -20.75
CA ASN A 182 -10.15 20.35 -19.34
C ASN A 182 -9.60 19.12 -18.61
N ILE A 183 -9.23 19.30 -17.33
CA ILE A 183 -8.77 18.19 -16.48
C ILE A 183 -9.83 17.06 -16.51
N PRO A 184 -9.48 15.84 -16.97
CA PRO A 184 -10.45 14.76 -17.08
C PRO A 184 -11.05 14.38 -15.72
N SER A 185 -12.39 14.29 -15.65
CA SER A 185 -13.12 14.10 -14.39
C SER A 185 -13.49 12.64 -14.08
N HIS A 186 -13.40 11.74 -15.06
CA HIS A 186 -13.74 10.32 -14.90
C HIS A 186 -12.77 9.40 -15.68
N ARG A 187 -12.81 8.10 -15.35
CA ARG A 187 -11.84 7.09 -15.82
C ARG A 187 -11.73 7.02 -17.34
N GLU A 188 -12.87 7.02 -18.04
CA GLU A 188 -12.93 6.88 -19.50
C GLU A 188 -12.32 8.10 -20.19
N ALA A 189 -12.46 9.30 -19.63
CA ALA A 189 -11.84 10.51 -20.17
C ALA A 189 -10.31 10.49 -20.03
N TRP A 190 -9.78 9.97 -18.91
CA TRP A 190 -8.33 9.74 -18.76
C TRP A 190 -7.79 8.71 -19.77
N ALA A 191 -8.54 7.62 -20.00
CA ALA A 191 -8.17 6.62 -20.99
C ALA A 191 -8.17 7.17 -22.41
N LEU A 192 -9.17 7.98 -22.76
CA LEU A 192 -9.26 8.64 -24.07
C LEU A 192 -8.12 9.63 -24.26
N LEU A 193 -7.74 10.39 -23.24
CA LEU A 193 -6.61 11.32 -23.31
C LEU A 193 -5.30 10.58 -23.63
N ALA A 194 -5.01 9.48 -22.93
CA ALA A 194 -3.83 8.66 -23.20
C ALA A 194 -3.83 8.09 -24.63
N GLN A 195 -5.00 7.67 -25.13
CA GLN A 195 -5.18 7.20 -26.50
C GLN A 195 -4.92 8.32 -27.53
N GLN A 196 -5.50 9.51 -27.33
CA GLN A 196 -5.34 10.66 -28.23
C GLN A 196 -3.89 11.13 -28.31
N LEU A 197 -3.16 11.08 -27.19
CA LEU A 197 -1.73 11.37 -27.11
C LEU A 197 -0.86 10.28 -27.73
N GLY A 198 -1.43 9.15 -28.14
CA GLY A 198 -0.68 8.03 -28.72
C GLY A 198 0.27 7.36 -27.72
N VAL A 199 -0.05 7.38 -26.42
CA VAL A 199 0.76 6.69 -25.40
C VAL A 199 0.66 5.17 -25.61
N ARG A 200 1.78 4.55 -25.96
CA ARG A 200 1.85 3.09 -26.22
C ARG A 200 2.35 2.29 -25.03
N THR A 201 3.31 2.84 -24.30
CA THR A 201 4.00 2.17 -23.21
C THR A 201 4.18 3.13 -22.05
N ILE A 202 3.91 2.66 -20.85
CA ILE A 202 4.20 3.37 -19.60
C ILE A 202 5.12 2.47 -18.80
N GLN A 203 6.32 2.97 -18.51
CA GLN A 203 7.25 2.29 -17.62
C GLN A 203 7.21 2.99 -16.26
N ILE A 204 7.13 2.21 -15.19
CA ILE A 204 7.46 2.70 -13.85
C ILE A 204 8.98 2.71 -13.74
N ALA A 205 9.59 3.77 -14.28
CA ALA A 205 11.03 3.89 -14.42
C ALA A 205 11.66 4.40 -13.12
N GLU A 206 12.24 3.48 -12.34
CA GLU A 206 12.90 3.78 -11.07
C GLU A 206 14.39 3.45 -11.13
N ARG A 207 15.21 4.33 -10.54
CA ARG A 207 16.64 4.11 -10.34
C ARG A 207 17.05 4.58 -8.96
N ASP A 208 17.24 3.63 -8.04
CA ASP A 208 17.81 3.90 -6.72
C ASP A 208 19.35 4.00 -6.83
N MET A 209 19.91 5.13 -6.38
CA MET A 209 21.35 5.39 -6.34
C MET A 209 21.87 5.58 -4.91
N GLN A 210 21.07 5.22 -3.90
CA GLN A 210 21.50 5.27 -2.51
C GLN A 210 22.68 4.31 -2.30
N VAL A 211 23.65 4.76 -1.51
CA VAL A 211 24.86 4.00 -1.19
C VAL A 211 25.05 3.93 0.31
N SER A 212 25.64 2.83 0.79
CA SER A 212 26.02 2.66 2.19
C SER A 212 27.54 2.81 2.35
N PRO A 213 28.03 3.43 3.45
CA PRO A 213 29.46 3.39 3.78
C PRO A 213 29.91 1.98 4.17
N ARG A 214 28.98 1.08 4.51
CA ARG A 214 29.26 -0.34 4.78
C ARG A 214 29.19 -1.13 3.49
N ARG A 215 30.25 -1.88 3.18
CA ARG A 215 30.26 -2.81 2.05
C ARG A 215 29.33 -3.98 2.35
N LYS A 216 28.58 -4.41 1.34
CA LYS A 216 27.80 -5.65 1.34
C LYS A 216 28.70 -6.84 1.71
N GLN A 217 28.25 -7.69 2.63
CA GLN A 217 28.95 -8.92 2.99
C GLN A 217 28.50 -10.12 2.14
N PRO A 218 29.30 -11.20 2.05
CA PRO A 218 28.82 -12.51 1.61
C PRO A 218 27.61 -12.96 2.42
N ASP A 219 26.69 -13.69 1.80
CA ASP A 219 25.47 -14.25 2.42
C ASP A 219 24.50 -13.22 3.05
N GLU A 220 24.64 -11.95 2.69
CA GLU A 220 23.73 -10.86 3.08
C GLU A 220 22.86 -10.40 1.89
N PHE A 221 21.58 -10.10 2.14
CA PHE A 221 20.73 -9.35 1.20
C PHE A 221 20.63 -7.91 1.69
N VAL A 222 20.87 -6.92 0.83
CA VAL A 222 20.80 -5.50 1.17
C VAL A 222 19.80 -4.82 0.24
N ASN A 223 18.89 -4.06 0.81
CA ASN A 223 17.91 -3.25 0.08
C ASN A 223 17.62 -1.95 0.85
N THR A 224 16.99 -0.98 0.19
CA THR A 224 16.58 0.32 0.78
C THR A 224 15.16 0.29 1.36
N TRP A 225 14.45 -0.81 1.13
CA TRP A 225 13.14 -1.13 1.69
C TRP A 225 13.03 -2.64 2.00
N SER A 226 11.83 -3.14 2.27
CA SER A 226 11.58 -4.52 2.72
C SER A 226 12.34 -5.55 1.88
N ILE A 227 13.25 -6.29 2.52
CA ILE A 227 13.97 -7.40 1.88
C ILE A 227 13.00 -8.53 1.58
N GLU A 228 12.17 -8.92 2.55
CA GLU A 228 11.21 -10.01 2.38
C GLU A 228 10.16 -9.69 1.33
N GLY A 229 9.64 -8.46 1.32
CA GLY A 229 8.70 -8.01 0.29
C GLY A 229 9.31 -8.04 -1.10
N PHE A 230 10.52 -7.47 -1.25
CA PHE A 230 11.21 -7.44 -2.54
C PHE A 230 11.57 -8.82 -3.08
N VAL A 231 12.06 -9.72 -2.22
CA VAL A 231 12.36 -11.11 -2.62
C VAL A 231 11.08 -11.86 -2.99
N SER A 232 10.01 -11.67 -2.22
CA SER A 232 8.73 -12.34 -2.50
C SER A 232 8.15 -11.91 -3.84
N GLU A 233 8.11 -10.61 -4.10
CA GLU A 233 7.68 -10.05 -5.39
C GLU A 233 8.59 -10.50 -6.54
N GLY A 234 9.91 -10.43 -6.36
CA GLY A 234 10.87 -10.86 -7.37
C GLY A 234 10.82 -12.37 -7.70
N CYS A 235 10.23 -13.18 -6.81
CA CYS A 235 9.98 -14.60 -7.05
C CYS A 235 8.63 -14.89 -7.72
N GLN A 236 7.75 -13.89 -7.87
CA GLN A 236 6.51 -14.03 -8.63
C GLN A 236 6.82 -14.07 -10.15
N PRO A 237 5.87 -14.54 -10.99
CA PRO A 237 6.01 -14.39 -12.43
C PRO A 237 6.21 -12.93 -12.83
N ALA A 238 7.07 -12.68 -13.82
CA ALA A 238 7.15 -11.37 -14.46
C ALA A 238 5.78 -11.00 -15.04
N GLU A 239 5.33 -9.79 -14.73
CA GLU A 239 3.95 -9.37 -15.00
C GLU A 239 3.93 -7.95 -15.59
N LEU A 240 3.03 -7.71 -16.55
CA LEU A 240 2.84 -6.40 -17.15
C LEU A 240 1.41 -6.22 -17.66
N GLY A 241 0.95 -4.97 -17.67
CA GLY A 241 -0.27 -4.60 -18.37
C GLY A 241 -0.04 -4.65 -19.88
N TRP A 242 -0.80 -5.49 -20.59
CA TRP A 242 -0.58 -5.71 -22.03
C TRP A 242 -1.22 -4.61 -22.88
N GLY A 243 -0.40 -3.90 -23.65
CA GLY A 243 -0.84 -2.86 -24.58
C GLY A 243 -1.53 -3.44 -25.81
N THR A 244 -2.50 -2.72 -26.37
CA THR A 244 -3.20 -3.15 -27.59
C THR A 244 -2.37 -3.04 -28.86
N ASP A 245 -1.21 -2.35 -28.84
CA ASP A 245 -0.29 -2.20 -29.98
C ASP A 245 0.77 -3.32 -30.04
N GLU A 246 0.90 -4.12 -28.98
CA GLU A 246 1.85 -5.24 -28.90
C GLU A 246 1.52 -6.32 -29.94
N ARG A 247 2.54 -6.96 -30.52
CA ARG A 247 2.43 -7.95 -31.61
C ARG A 247 3.14 -9.26 -31.31
#